data_AF-A0A167FQ29-F1
#
_entry.id   AF-A0A167FQ29-F1
#
_cell.length_a   1.000
_cell.length_b   1.000
_cell.length_c   1.000
_cell.angle_alpha   90.00
_cell.angle_beta   90.00
_cell.angle_gamma   90.00
#
_symmetry.space_group_name_H-M   'P 1'
#
loop_
_entity.id
_entity.type
_entity.pdbx_description
1 polymer ?
#
loop_
_entity_poly.entity_id
_entity_poly.type
_entity_poly.pdbx_seq_one_letter_code
_entity_poly.pdbx_strand_id
1 'polypeptide(L)'
;MTNAYAVHHADFLHQFVAKEQKKRQKPTSLTAKEHAKNRSQLRSVKLVKPNYAFETKVNISGICKKWTHYCTEMELGDSKTTLKNVTRNITMYFVHFVCERYSIESSGTSAEYIRQFQMLYTTVTGQYMDRNDSKQVYNYHNNVLVPHFGLRAPNIDGKPVLNVEVVGVSPSQQGVPSS
;
A
#
# COMPACT_ATOMS: atom_id res chain seq x y z
N MET A 1 17.37 52.12 21.53
CA MET A 1 17.52 50.97 20.61
C MET A 1 16.39 50.01 20.90
N THR A 2 15.32 50.07 20.12
CA THR A 2 14.15 49.19 20.27
C THR A 2 14.54 47.76 19.90
N ASN A 3 14.12 46.84 20.76
CA ASN A 3 14.56 45.45 20.78
C ASN A 3 14.00 44.67 19.58
N ALA A 4 14.70 44.71 18.44
CA ALA A 4 14.34 44.00 17.21
C ALA A 4 14.14 42.49 17.44
N TYR A 5 14.86 41.89 18.38
CA TYR A 5 14.70 40.48 18.76
C TYR A 5 13.34 40.18 19.38
N ALA A 6 12.78 41.09 20.18
CA ALA A 6 11.45 40.92 20.78
C ALA A 6 10.34 40.99 19.73
N VAL A 7 10.51 41.83 18.70
CA VAL A 7 9.55 41.99 17.60
C VAL A 7 9.51 40.72 16.72
N HIS A 8 10.67 40.19 16.34
CA HIS A 8 10.74 38.97 15.52
C HIS A 8 10.19 37.73 16.23
N HIS A 9 10.35 37.64 17.55
CA HIS A 9 9.77 36.55 18.34
C HIS A 9 8.24 36.64 18.42
N ALA A 10 7.70 37.85 18.60
CA ALA A 10 6.26 38.08 18.62
C ALA A 10 5.63 37.74 17.25
N ASP A 11 6.25 38.14 16.15
CA ASP A 11 5.79 37.84 14.79
C ASP A 11 5.75 36.32 14.52
N PHE A 12 6.77 35.59 14.97
CA PHE A 12 6.81 34.13 14.87
C PHE A 12 5.65 33.47 15.64
N LEU A 13 5.41 33.90 16.89
CA LEU A 13 4.31 33.38 17.69
C LEU A 13 2.95 33.67 17.05
N HIS A 14 2.75 34.88 16.51
CA HIS A 14 1.53 35.23 15.79
C HIS A 14 1.32 34.37 14.54
N GLN A 15 2.36 34.16 13.73
CA GLN A 15 2.30 33.30 12.54
C GLN A 15 2.05 31.84 12.92
N PHE A 16 2.69 31.35 13.98
CA PHE A 16 2.50 30.00 14.48
C PHE A 16 1.07 29.77 14.97
N VAL A 17 0.55 30.67 15.80
CA VAL A 17 -0.83 30.61 16.29
C VAL A 17 -1.83 30.69 15.14
N ALA A 18 -1.62 31.60 14.18
CA ALA A 18 -2.49 31.71 13.00
C ALA A 18 -2.47 30.43 12.13
N LYS A 19 -1.31 29.79 11.98
CA LYS A 19 -1.15 28.53 11.25
C LYS A 19 -1.85 27.38 11.97
N GLU A 20 -1.72 27.28 13.29
CA GLU A 20 -2.39 26.27 14.11
C GLU A 20 -3.91 26.48 14.15
N GLN A 21 -4.39 27.73 14.20
CA GLN A 21 -5.81 28.05 14.08
C GLN A 21 -6.38 27.67 12.71
N LYS A 22 -5.67 27.96 11.62
CA LYS A 22 -6.08 27.53 10.27
C LYS A 22 -6.16 26.00 10.13
N LYS A 23 -5.21 25.25 10.71
CA LYS A 23 -5.28 23.77 10.73
C LYS A 23 -6.49 23.24 11.50
N ARG A 24 -6.96 23.97 12.52
CA ARG A 24 -8.09 23.58 13.37
C ARG A 24 -9.46 23.99 12.79
N GLN A 25 -9.49 24.88 11.80
CA GLN A 25 -10.74 25.25 11.14
C GLN A 25 -11.25 24.07 10.32
N LYS A 26 -12.36 23.49 10.76
CA LYS A 26 -13.09 22.48 10.00
C LYS A 26 -13.89 23.19 8.89
N PRO A 27 -14.02 22.59 7.70
CA PRO A 27 -14.93 23.08 6.68
C PRO A 27 -16.35 23.19 7.23
N THR A 28 -17.09 24.21 6.78
CA THR A 28 -18.51 24.34 7.10
C THR A 28 -19.26 23.08 6.69
N SER A 29 -20.16 22.61 7.56
CA SER A 29 -20.98 21.43 7.26
C SER A 29 -21.87 21.73 6.05
N LEU A 30 -21.97 20.75 5.15
CA LEU A 30 -22.88 20.83 4.02
C LEU A 30 -24.34 20.79 4.49
N THR A 31 -25.20 21.47 3.75
CA THR A 31 -26.65 21.37 3.89
C THR A 31 -27.17 20.03 3.36
N ALA A 32 -28.40 19.66 3.73
CA ALA A 32 -29.05 18.45 3.22
C ALA A 32 -29.15 18.43 1.68
N LYS A 33 -29.40 19.58 1.05
CA LYS A 33 -29.50 19.74 -0.42
C LYS A 33 -28.15 19.54 -1.10
N GLU A 34 -27.07 20.09 -0.53
CA GLU A 34 -25.71 19.89 -1.04
C GLU A 34 -25.26 18.44 -0.89
N HIS A 35 -25.59 17.79 0.23
CA HIS A 35 -25.35 16.35 0.39
C HIS A 35 -26.08 15.51 -0.66
N ALA A 36 -27.34 15.83 -0.98
CA ALA A 36 -28.09 15.13 -2.02
C ALA A 36 -27.46 15.32 -3.42
N LYS A 37 -27.04 16.54 -3.74
CA LYS A 37 -26.30 16.83 -4.98
C LYS A 37 -24.99 16.03 -5.07
N ASN A 38 -24.20 16.00 -3.98
CA ASN A 38 -22.95 15.26 -3.94
C ASN A 38 -23.17 13.76 -4.14
N ARG A 39 -24.18 13.15 -3.49
CA ARG A 39 -24.52 11.73 -3.71
C ARG A 39 -24.87 11.45 -5.17
N SER A 40 -25.63 12.32 -5.82
CA SER A 40 -25.96 12.18 -7.25
C SER A 40 -24.71 12.25 -8.14
N GLN A 41 -23.77 13.15 -7.85
CA GLN A 41 -22.51 13.25 -8.58
C GLN A 41 -21.61 12.01 -8.38
N LEU A 42 -21.64 11.40 -7.19
CA LEU A 42 -20.85 10.19 -6.91
C LEU A 42 -21.37 8.95 -7.64
N ARG A 43 -22.64 8.92 -8.10
CA ARG A 43 -23.18 7.77 -8.85
C ARG A 43 -22.43 7.48 -10.14
N SER A 44 -21.87 8.49 -10.80
CA SER A 44 -21.10 8.30 -12.04
C SER A 44 -19.64 7.88 -11.79
N VAL A 45 -19.17 7.96 -10.54
CA VAL A 45 -17.80 7.60 -10.18
C VAL A 45 -17.74 6.09 -9.94
N LYS A 46 -17.28 5.34 -10.95
CA LYS A 46 -17.09 3.88 -10.83
C LYS A 46 -15.99 3.51 -9.82
N LEU A 47 -14.93 4.30 -9.76
CA LEU A 47 -13.84 4.14 -8.82
C LEU A 47 -13.18 5.49 -8.54
N VAL A 48 -12.96 5.78 -7.25
CA VAL A 48 -12.10 6.89 -6.85
C VAL A 48 -10.66 6.43 -7.03
N LYS A 49 -9.93 7.04 -7.98
CA LYS A 49 -8.56 6.64 -8.27
C LYS A 49 -7.69 6.82 -7.02
N PRO A 50 -6.91 5.81 -6.63
CA PRO A 50 -6.00 5.92 -5.51
C PRO A 50 -4.91 6.95 -5.78
N ASN A 51 -4.66 7.82 -4.80
CA ASN A 51 -3.50 8.70 -4.80
C ASN A 51 -2.32 7.97 -4.16
N TYR A 52 -1.59 7.21 -4.98
CA TYR A 52 -0.46 6.42 -4.50
C TYR A 52 0.71 7.30 -4.04
N ALA A 53 1.40 6.83 -3.00
CA ALA A 53 2.71 7.34 -2.60
C ALA A 53 3.74 7.21 -3.74
N PHE A 54 4.83 7.97 -3.67
CA PHE A 54 5.83 7.99 -4.75
C PHE A 54 6.46 6.62 -4.98
N GLU A 55 6.84 5.93 -3.90
CA GLU A 55 7.43 4.60 -3.89
C GLU A 55 6.49 3.58 -4.56
N THR A 56 5.20 3.74 -4.29
CA THR A 56 4.16 2.90 -4.90
C THR A 56 4.06 3.13 -6.41
N LYS A 57 4.19 4.38 -6.89
CA LYS A 57 4.23 4.68 -8.33
C LYS A 57 5.48 4.09 -8.99
N VAL A 58 6.61 4.10 -8.29
CA VAL A 58 7.85 3.45 -8.75
C VAL A 58 7.64 1.94 -8.90
N ASN A 59 7.04 1.29 -7.90
CA ASN A 59 6.71 -0.14 -7.96
C ASN A 59 5.76 -0.48 -9.12
N ILE A 60 4.72 0.33 -9.33
CA ILE A 60 3.79 0.19 -10.48
C ILE A 60 4.52 0.32 -11.82
N SER A 61 5.46 1.27 -11.94
CA SER A 61 6.30 1.41 -13.14
C SER A 61 7.18 0.17 -13.36
N GLY A 62 7.77 -0.36 -12.29
CA GLY A 62 8.58 -1.58 -12.32
C GLY A 62 7.80 -2.80 -12.83
N ILE A 63 6.61 -3.06 -12.28
CA ILE A 63 5.77 -4.17 -12.73
C ILE A 63 5.21 -3.94 -14.14
N CYS A 64 4.97 -2.69 -14.56
CA CYS A 64 4.55 -2.36 -15.92
C CYS A 64 5.59 -2.75 -16.97
N LYS A 65 6.88 -2.57 -16.67
CA LYS A 65 7.97 -3.01 -17.55
C LYS A 65 7.99 -4.53 -17.69
N LYS A 66 7.83 -5.25 -16.57
CA LYS A 66 7.75 -6.72 -16.54
C LYS A 66 6.55 -7.24 -17.34
N TRP A 67 5.38 -6.61 -17.17
CA TRP A 67 4.17 -6.93 -17.91
C TRP A 67 4.34 -6.72 -19.42
N THR A 68 4.95 -5.60 -19.81
CA THR A 68 5.23 -5.32 -21.23
C THR A 68 6.18 -6.38 -21.80
N HIS A 69 7.23 -6.74 -21.06
CA HIS A 69 8.16 -7.81 -21.44
C HIS A 69 7.45 -9.15 -21.64
N TYR A 70 6.60 -9.53 -20.69
CA TYR A 70 5.78 -10.73 -20.77
C TYR A 70 4.86 -10.74 -22.00
N CYS A 71 4.17 -9.62 -22.29
CA CYS A 71 3.28 -9.52 -23.46
C CYS A 71 4.04 -9.69 -24.77
N THR A 72 5.24 -9.09 -24.88
CA THR A 72 6.10 -9.21 -26.06
C THR A 72 6.51 -10.67 -26.28
N GLU A 73 6.98 -11.34 -25.23
CA GLU A 73 7.51 -12.70 -25.38
C GLU A 73 6.45 -13.77 -25.55
N MET A 74 5.27 -13.57 -24.98
CA MET A 74 4.14 -14.48 -25.16
C MET A 74 3.28 -14.11 -26.37
N GLU A 75 3.74 -13.15 -27.20
CA GLU A 75 3.04 -12.68 -28.41
C GLU A 75 1.58 -12.27 -28.16
N LEU A 76 1.29 -11.70 -26.98
CA LEU A 76 -0.08 -11.34 -26.56
C LEU A 76 -0.57 -10.01 -27.15
N GLY A 77 0.24 -9.37 -28.00
CA GLY A 77 -0.06 -8.06 -28.60
C GLY A 77 0.20 -6.87 -27.67
N ASP A 78 -0.53 -5.77 -27.91
CA ASP A 78 -0.36 -4.51 -27.16
C ASP A 78 -0.61 -4.70 -25.66
N SER A 79 0.40 -4.42 -24.84
CA SER A 79 0.38 -4.70 -23.40
C SER A 79 -0.76 -3.99 -22.67
N LYS A 80 -1.15 -2.78 -23.09
CA LYS A 80 -2.24 -2.02 -22.47
C LYS A 80 -3.61 -2.62 -22.81
N THR A 81 -3.80 -3.07 -24.04
CA THR A 81 -5.02 -3.72 -24.51
C THR A 81 -5.17 -5.09 -23.85
N THR A 82 -4.09 -5.86 -23.78
CA THR A 82 -4.06 -7.15 -23.08
C THR A 82 -4.36 -6.97 -21.59
N LEU A 83 -3.82 -5.93 -20.95
CA LEU A 83 -4.09 -5.65 -19.53
C LEU A 83 -5.57 -5.33 -19.27
N LYS A 84 -6.24 -4.61 -20.17
CA LYS A 84 -7.68 -4.30 -20.05
C LYS A 84 -8.57 -5.52 -20.19
N ASN A 85 -8.11 -6.53 -20.93
CA ASN A 85 -8.83 -7.78 -21.19
C ASN A 85 -8.20 -8.96 -20.45
N VAL A 86 -7.38 -8.69 -19.42
CA VAL A 86 -6.59 -9.73 -18.78
C VAL A 86 -7.51 -10.73 -18.09
N THR A 87 -7.24 -12.00 -18.32
CA THR A 87 -7.96 -13.10 -17.69
C THR A 87 -7.16 -13.65 -16.53
N ARG A 88 -7.82 -14.46 -15.69
CA ARG A 88 -7.18 -15.18 -14.60
C ARG A 88 -5.96 -16.01 -15.05
N ASN A 89 -6.08 -16.77 -16.14
CA ASN A 89 -5.00 -17.63 -16.63
C ASN A 89 -3.79 -16.82 -17.12
N ILE A 90 -4.02 -15.70 -17.82
CA ILE A 90 -2.94 -14.80 -18.24
C ILE A 90 -2.26 -14.17 -17.02
N THR A 91 -3.04 -13.79 -16.00
CA THR A 91 -2.47 -13.26 -14.75
C THR A 91 -1.63 -14.31 -14.03
N MET A 92 -2.13 -15.55 -13.90
CA MET A 92 -1.38 -16.65 -13.29
C MET A 92 -0.06 -16.92 -14.03
N TYR A 93 -0.10 -16.97 -15.37
CA TYR A 93 1.09 -17.24 -16.16
C TYR A 93 2.06 -16.07 -16.19
N PHE A 94 1.58 -14.83 -16.08
CA PHE A 94 2.44 -13.67 -15.84
C PHE A 94 3.20 -13.78 -14.51
N VAL A 95 2.55 -14.21 -13.42
CA VAL A 95 3.23 -14.38 -12.13
C VAL A 95 4.26 -15.51 -12.23
N HIS A 96 3.93 -16.62 -12.90
CA HIS A 96 4.90 -17.69 -13.19
C HIS A 96 6.12 -17.14 -13.94
N PHE A 97 5.89 -16.41 -15.03
CA PHE A 97 6.95 -15.77 -15.81
C PHE A 97 7.83 -14.87 -14.95
N VAL A 98 7.25 -14.11 -14.02
CA VAL A 98 8.02 -13.26 -13.12
C VAL A 98 8.89 -14.09 -12.17
N CYS A 99 8.38 -15.19 -11.62
CA CYS A 99 9.16 -16.12 -10.79
C CYS A 99 10.28 -16.82 -11.56
N GLU A 100 10.05 -17.15 -12.83
CA GLU A 100 11.03 -17.81 -13.70
C GLU A 100 12.18 -16.88 -14.13
N ARG A 101 11.87 -15.62 -14.43
CA ARG A 101 12.79 -14.69 -15.11
C ARG A 101 13.58 -13.78 -14.19
N TYR A 102 13.06 -13.51 -13.01
CA TYR A 102 13.68 -12.57 -12.08
C TYR A 102 14.14 -13.33 -10.84
N SER A 103 15.29 -12.94 -10.30
CA SER A 103 15.80 -13.53 -9.06
C SER A 103 14.86 -13.21 -7.90
N ILE A 104 14.04 -14.19 -7.52
CA ILE A 104 13.08 -14.10 -6.44
C ILE A 104 13.31 -15.28 -5.51
N GLU A 105 13.74 -14.98 -4.29
CA GLU A 105 14.05 -16.02 -3.29
C GLU A 105 12.96 -16.19 -2.24
N SER A 106 12.01 -15.24 -2.16
CA SER A 106 10.98 -15.22 -1.13
C SER A 106 9.58 -15.16 -1.72
N SER A 107 8.67 -15.92 -1.11
CA SER A 107 7.25 -15.91 -1.41
C SER A 107 6.60 -14.55 -1.13
N GLY A 108 7.17 -13.77 -0.22
CA GLY A 108 6.74 -12.39 0.06
C GLY A 108 7.01 -11.46 -1.12
N THR A 109 8.17 -11.57 -1.76
CA THR A 109 8.53 -10.76 -2.93
C THR A 109 7.64 -11.08 -4.13
N SER A 110 7.39 -12.35 -4.43
CA SER A 110 6.47 -12.74 -5.51
C SER A 110 5.02 -12.34 -5.22
N ALA A 111 4.56 -12.47 -3.97
CA ALA A 111 3.23 -12.00 -3.56
C ALA A 111 3.09 -10.47 -3.69
N GLU A 112 4.16 -9.72 -3.43
CA GLU A 112 4.21 -8.28 -3.64
C GLU A 112 4.14 -7.93 -5.13
N TYR A 113 4.74 -8.71 -6.04
CA TYR A 113 4.54 -8.51 -7.48
C TYR A 113 3.09 -8.74 -7.93
N ILE A 114 2.36 -9.70 -7.34
CA ILE A 114 0.92 -9.87 -7.59
C ILE A 114 0.15 -8.61 -7.19
N ARG A 115 0.44 -8.07 -5.99
CA ARG A 115 -0.18 -6.83 -5.50
C ARG A 115 0.13 -5.65 -6.43
N GLN A 116 1.39 -5.47 -6.81
CA GLN A 116 1.79 -4.40 -7.73
C GLN A 116 1.08 -4.53 -9.09
N PHE A 117 0.90 -5.76 -9.59
CA PHE A 117 0.17 -6.00 -10.82
C PHE A 117 -1.32 -5.63 -10.70
N GLN A 118 -1.99 -5.98 -9.60
CA GLN A 118 -3.37 -5.54 -9.33
C GLN A 118 -3.49 -4.01 -9.27
N MET A 119 -2.48 -3.34 -8.73
CA MET A 119 -2.41 -1.88 -8.67
C MET A 119 -2.19 -1.24 -10.04
N LEU A 120 -1.35 -1.86 -10.88
CA LEU A 120 -1.19 -1.50 -12.29
C LEU A 120 -2.52 -1.64 -13.03
N TYR A 121 -3.20 -2.79 -12.91
CA TYR A 121 -4.53 -3.00 -13.48
C TYR A 121 -5.48 -1.89 -13.06
N THR A 122 -5.60 -1.62 -11.76
CA THR A 122 -6.48 -0.57 -11.21
C THR A 122 -6.15 0.81 -11.77
N THR A 123 -4.86 1.11 -11.97
CA THR A 123 -4.40 2.40 -12.53
C THR A 123 -4.82 2.56 -13.98
N VAL A 124 -4.76 1.48 -14.76
CA VAL A 124 -5.02 1.50 -16.21
C VAL A 124 -6.51 1.38 -16.53
N THR A 125 -7.24 0.52 -15.83
CA THR A 125 -8.66 0.23 -16.10
C THR A 125 -9.61 1.09 -15.28
N GLY A 126 -9.16 1.62 -14.15
CA GLY A 126 -10.03 2.27 -13.18
C GLY A 126 -10.98 1.29 -12.49
N GLN A 127 -10.62 0.01 -12.43
CA GLN A 127 -11.40 -1.05 -11.79
C GLN A 127 -10.49 -1.94 -10.95
N TYR A 128 -11.00 -2.50 -9.86
CA TYR A 128 -10.31 -3.60 -9.20
C TYR A 128 -10.43 -4.86 -10.06
N MET A 129 -9.40 -5.71 -10.04
CA MET A 129 -9.51 -7.05 -10.59
C MET A 129 -10.63 -7.80 -9.87
N ASP A 130 -11.24 -8.75 -10.58
CA ASP A 130 -12.25 -9.59 -9.96
C ASP A 130 -11.69 -10.27 -8.69
N ARG A 131 -12.51 -10.31 -7.64
CA ARG A 131 -12.09 -10.79 -6.33
C ARG A 131 -11.82 -12.29 -6.35
N ASN A 132 -12.63 -13.05 -7.08
CA ASN A 132 -12.47 -14.50 -7.18
C ASN A 132 -11.23 -14.83 -8.03
N ASP A 133 -11.02 -14.14 -9.14
CA ASP A 133 -9.81 -14.31 -9.95
C ASP A 133 -8.55 -13.93 -9.17
N SER A 134 -8.58 -12.83 -8.43
CA SER A 134 -7.48 -12.44 -7.53
C SER A 134 -7.18 -13.52 -6.49
N LYS A 135 -8.22 -14.08 -5.85
CA LYS A 135 -8.07 -15.18 -4.88
C LYS A 135 -7.44 -16.41 -5.53
N GLN A 136 -7.88 -16.76 -6.74
CA GLN A 136 -7.34 -17.90 -7.46
C GLN A 136 -5.88 -17.69 -7.87
N VAL A 137 -5.48 -16.47 -8.25
CA VAL A 137 -4.06 -16.14 -8.52
C VAL A 137 -3.20 -16.36 -7.27
N TYR A 138 -3.65 -15.92 -6.09
CA TYR A 138 -2.95 -16.20 -4.83
C TYR A 138 -2.93 -17.70 -4.48
N ASN A 139 -4.00 -18.44 -4.74
CA ASN A 139 -4.02 -19.89 -4.55
C ASN A 139 -3.00 -20.59 -5.47
N TYR A 140 -2.92 -20.19 -6.74
CA TYR A 140 -1.92 -20.69 -7.68
C TYR A 140 -0.51 -20.35 -7.23
N HIS A 141 -0.27 -19.11 -6.80
CA HIS A 141 1.01 -18.69 -6.24
C HIS A 141 1.43 -19.57 -5.05
N ASN A 142 0.56 -19.71 -4.04
CA ASN A 142 0.90 -20.41 -2.80
C ASN A 142 1.04 -21.93 -2.99
N ASN A 143 0.18 -22.54 -3.80
CA ASN A 143 0.10 -23.99 -3.92
C ASN A 143 0.95 -24.55 -5.08
N VAL A 144 1.29 -23.72 -6.07
CA VAL A 144 2.04 -24.16 -7.26
C VAL A 144 3.38 -23.46 -7.34
N LEU A 145 3.41 -22.13 -7.38
CA LEU A 145 4.66 -21.40 -7.64
C LEU A 145 5.64 -21.47 -6.47
N VAL A 146 5.16 -21.34 -5.24
CA VAL A 146 6.02 -21.38 -4.04
C VAL A 146 6.76 -22.73 -3.95
N PRO A 147 6.11 -23.90 -4.03
CA PRO A 147 6.81 -25.19 -4.09
C PRO A 147 7.68 -25.35 -5.33
N HIS A 148 7.19 -24.95 -6.51
CA HIS A 148 7.89 -25.16 -7.78
C HIS A 148 9.23 -24.42 -7.85
N PHE A 149 9.27 -23.17 -7.37
CA PHE A 149 10.47 -22.34 -7.37
C PHE A 149 11.23 -22.36 -6.03
N GLY A 150 10.79 -23.16 -5.05
CA GLY A 150 11.45 -23.23 -3.74
C GLY A 150 11.45 -21.90 -2.97
N LEU A 151 10.38 -21.10 -3.11
CA LEU A 151 10.35 -19.75 -2.53
C LEU A 151 10.24 -19.80 -1.00
N ARG A 152 11.16 -19.10 -0.33
CA ARG A 152 11.21 -19.09 1.15
C ARG A 152 10.00 -18.37 1.73
N ALA A 153 9.52 -18.83 2.89
CA ALA A 153 8.49 -18.12 3.63
C ALA A 153 9.01 -16.71 4.02
N PRO A 154 8.13 -15.71 4.14
CA PRO A 154 8.55 -14.40 4.62
C PRO A 154 9.14 -14.57 6.03
N ASN A 155 10.32 -13.98 6.25
CA ASN A 155 10.87 -13.78 7.60
C ASN A 155 11.50 -15.00 8.32
N ILE A 156 12.01 -16.02 7.59
CA ILE A 156 12.77 -17.12 8.22
C ILE A 156 14.08 -16.60 8.87
N ASP A 157 14.64 -15.49 8.37
CA ASP A 157 15.87 -14.86 8.89
C ASP A 157 15.60 -13.56 9.70
N GLY A 158 14.34 -13.32 10.10
CA GLY A 158 13.97 -12.14 10.87
C GLY A 158 14.61 -12.17 12.26
N LYS A 159 15.37 -11.12 12.63
CA LYS A 159 15.82 -10.91 14.02
C LYS A 159 14.62 -11.09 14.96
N PRO A 160 14.80 -11.79 16.11
CA PRO A 160 13.72 -11.94 17.08
C PRO A 160 13.21 -10.54 17.46
N VAL A 161 11.90 -10.33 17.25
CA VAL A 161 11.23 -9.13 17.75
C VAL A 161 11.17 -9.31 19.26
N LEU A 162 12.08 -8.64 19.97
CA LEU A 162 12.03 -8.58 21.43
C LEU A 162 10.67 -7.97 21.80
N ASN A 163 9.80 -8.78 22.39
CA ASN A 163 8.69 -8.25 23.16
C ASN A 163 9.31 -7.41 24.27
N VAL A 164 9.03 -6.10 24.28
CA VAL A 164 9.39 -5.24 25.41
C VAL A 164 8.47 -5.65 26.56
N GLU A 165 8.95 -6.54 27.43
CA GLU A 165 8.39 -6.62 28.77
C GLU A 165 8.60 -5.25 29.42
N VAL A 166 7.49 -4.55 29.64
CA VAL A 166 7.48 -3.35 30.45
C VAL A 166 7.83 -3.80 31.87
N VAL A 167 9.11 -3.70 32.23
CA VAL A 167 9.56 -3.79 33.62
C VAL A 167 9.02 -2.55 34.34
N GLY A 168 7.84 -2.73 34.93
CA GLY A 168 7.30 -1.85 35.95
C GLY A 168 8.08 -2.07 37.24
N VAL A 169 8.85 -1.05 37.60
CA VAL A 169 9.66 -0.92 38.81
C VAL A 169 8.85 -1.25 40.08
N SER A 170 9.38 -2.16 40.90
CA SER A 170 8.94 -2.36 42.30
C SER A 170 9.27 -1.14 43.16
N PRO A 171 8.45 -0.86 44.19
CA PRO A 171 9.04 -0.54 45.48
C PRO A 171 8.47 -1.41 46.61
N SER A 172 9.43 -1.88 47.40
CA SER A 172 9.43 -2.43 48.76
C SER A 172 8.29 -1.97 49.69
N GLN A 173 7.72 -2.87 50.48
CA GLN A 173 7.96 -2.93 51.95
C GLN A 173 7.26 -4.10 52.66
N GLN A 174 8.08 -4.83 53.43
CA GLN A 174 7.93 -5.38 54.79
C GLN A 174 6.74 -6.26 55.22
N GLY A 175 7.10 -7.42 55.79
CA GLY A 175 6.30 -8.20 56.73
C GLY A 175 6.88 -9.60 57.02
N VAL A 176 7.80 -9.69 57.99
CA VAL A 176 8.21 -10.93 58.71
C VAL A 176 7.63 -10.79 60.13
N PRO A 177 7.01 -11.84 60.74
CA PRO A 177 7.73 -12.85 61.55
C PRO A 177 7.10 -14.27 61.39
N SER A 178 7.65 -15.41 61.81
CA SER A 178 8.48 -15.85 62.95
C SER A 178 9.22 -17.14 62.51
N SER A 179 10.32 -17.64 63.11
CA SER A 179 10.75 -17.72 64.50
C SER A 179 12.27 -17.61 64.65
#